data_AF-A0A353YEH9-F1
#
_entry.id   AF-A0A353YEH9-F1
#
_cell.length_a   1.000
_cell.length_b   1.000
_cell.length_c   1.000
_cell.angle_alpha   90.00
_cell.angle_beta   90.00
_cell.angle_gamma   90.00
#
_symmetry.space_group_name_H-M   'P 1'
#
loop_
_entity.id
_entity.type
_entity.pdbx_description
1 polymer ?
#
loop_
_entity_poly.entity_id
_entity_poly.type
_entity_poly.pdbx_seq_one_letter_code
_entity_poly.pdbx_strand_id
1 'polypeptide(L)'
;MRSLAIALMIASVGLTAAIADDTCSAQANANKLKGADLKKFMANCKTVVQIACDGRAIDQKVSDEVKDTFTKQCIKGGLGR
;
A
#
# COMPACT_ATOMS: atom_id res chain seq x y z
N MET A 1 28.05 6.60 -20.20
CA MET A 1 28.10 6.63 -18.72
C MET A 1 26.75 7.15 -18.24
N ARG A 2 25.68 6.36 -18.23
CA ARG A 2 25.29 5.30 -17.27
C ARG A 2 25.04 5.74 -15.81
N SER A 3 24.98 7.04 -15.56
CA SER A 3 24.48 7.60 -14.31
C SER A 3 23.98 8.99 -14.70
N LEU A 4 22.69 9.27 -14.82
CA LEU A 4 21.84 9.71 -13.71
C LEU A 4 20.39 9.80 -14.25
N ALA A 5 19.88 8.75 -14.88
CA ALA A 5 18.50 8.67 -15.39
C ALA A 5 17.49 8.25 -14.32
N ILE A 6 17.74 8.60 -13.05
CA ILE A 6 16.84 8.30 -11.93
C ILE A 6 16.60 9.63 -11.19
N ALA A 7 16.15 10.62 -11.95
CA ALA A 7 15.54 11.81 -11.39
C ALA A 7 14.22 11.38 -10.76
N LEU A 8 14.26 11.19 -9.44
CA LEU A 8 13.22 11.57 -8.49
C LEU A 8 11.80 11.67 -9.09
N MET A 9 11.15 10.53 -9.30
CA MET A 9 9.71 10.47 -9.03
C MET A 9 9.55 10.28 -7.52
N ILE A 10 9.85 11.34 -6.76
CA ILE A 10 9.27 11.49 -5.44
C ILE A 10 7.83 11.90 -5.71
N ALA A 11 6.99 10.88 -5.89
CA ALA A 11 5.55 11.03 -5.83
C ALA A 11 5.24 11.68 -4.48
N SER A 12 4.77 12.91 -4.56
CA SER A 12 4.05 13.63 -3.53
C SER A 12 2.88 12.78 -3.05
N VAL A 13 3.13 11.84 -2.13
CA VAL A 13 2.09 11.30 -1.28
C VAL A 13 2.00 12.26 -0.11
N GLY A 14 1.20 13.30 -0.32
CA GLY A 14 0.77 14.19 0.73
C GLY A 14 0.20 13.36 1.87
N LEU A 15 0.81 13.53 3.04
CA LEU A 15 0.26 13.11 4.31
C LEU A 15 -1.00 13.96 4.59
N THR A 16 -2.10 13.66 3.92
CA THR A 16 -3.42 14.15 4.31
C THR A 16 -4.22 12.96 4.79
N ALA A 17 -4.55 13.02 6.08
CA ALA A 17 -5.51 12.18 6.73
C ALA A 17 -6.85 12.23 5.98
N ALA A 18 -7.05 11.31 5.04
CA ALA A 18 -8.33 11.00 4.45
C ALA A 18 -8.47 9.48 4.50
N ILE A 19 -9.05 9.02 5.61
CA ILE A 19 -9.66 7.70 5.69
C ILE A 19 -10.87 7.76 4.76
N ALA A 20 -10.64 7.51 3.48
CA ALA A 20 -11.68 7.35 2.49
C ALA A 20 -11.20 6.28 1.52
N ASP A 21 -11.31 5.01 1.93
CA ASP A 21 -11.39 3.83 1.05
C ASP A 21 -10.44 3.74 -0.16
N ASP A 22 -9.29 4.43 -0.14
CA ASP A 22 -8.33 4.47 -1.25
C ASP A 22 -7.44 3.23 -1.19
N THR A 23 -8.08 2.08 -1.38
CA THR A 23 -7.40 0.81 -1.59
C THR A 23 -6.37 0.95 -2.70
N CYS A 24 -5.32 0.12 -2.67
CA CYS A 24 -4.31 0.12 -3.72
C CYS A 24 -4.97 0.09 -5.12
N SER A 25 -6.03 -0.69 -5.28
CA SER A 25 -6.77 -0.82 -6.54
C SER A 25 -7.48 0.49 -6.92
N ALA A 26 -8.09 1.20 -5.97
CA ALA A 26 -8.71 2.50 -6.22
C ALA A 26 -7.69 3.54 -6.69
N GLN A 27 -6.55 3.65 -6.00
CA GLN A 27 -5.48 4.58 -6.36
C GLN A 27 -4.89 4.27 -7.75
N ALA A 28 -4.69 2.99 -8.06
CA ALA A 28 -4.16 2.61 -9.36
C ALA A 28 -5.12 2.94 -10.51
N ASN A 29 -6.43 2.77 -10.30
CA ASN A 29 -7.47 3.15 -11.25
C ASN A 29 -7.58 4.67 -11.40
N ALA A 30 -7.54 5.41 -10.30
CA ALA A 30 -7.55 6.87 -10.30
C ALA A 30 -6.37 7.45 -11.09
N ASN A 31 -5.18 6.85 -10.94
CA ASN A 31 -3.97 7.23 -11.66
C ASN A 31 -3.89 6.62 -13.07
N LYS A 32 -4.91 5.85 -13.50
CA LYS A 32 -4.96 5.16 -14.79
C LYS A 32 -3.69 4.35 -15.09
N LEU A 33 -3.08 3.77 -14.05
CA LEU A 33 -1.87 2.98 -14.19
C LEU A 33 -2.19 1.72 -14.98
N LYS A 34 -1.35 1.38 -15.97
CA LYS A 34 -1.52 0.21 -16.84
C LYS A 34 -0.20 -0.54 -16.98
N GLY A 35 -0.29 -1.81 -17.39
CA GLY A 35 0.87 -2.61 -17.73
C GLY A 35 1.91 -2.71 -16.59
N ALA A 36 3.16 -2.39 -16.91
CA ALA A 36 4.28 -2.51 -15.98
C ALA A 36 4.18 -1.53 -14.79
N ASP A 37 3.62 -0.33 -15.00
CA ASP A 37 3.49 0.69 -13.95
C ASP A 37 2.43 0.30 -12.93
N LEU A 38 1.31 -0.26 -13.40
CA LEU A 38 0.31 -0.89 -12.53
C LEU A 38 0.94 -1.99 -11.68
N LYS A 39 1.72 -2.89 -12.31
CA LYS A 39 2.34 -4.02 -11.61
C LYS A 39 3.34 -3.56 -10.55
N LYS A 40 4.18 -2.57 -10.87
CA LYS A 40 5.12 -1.98 -9.91
C LYS A 40 4.39 -1.26 -8.78
N PHE A 41 3.36 -0.48 -9.09
CA PHE A 41 2.57 0.21 -8.09
C PHE A 41 1.87 -0.79 -7.16
N MET A 42 1.21 -1.81 -7.69
CA MET A 42 0.58 -2.88 -6.90
C MET A 42 1.59 -3.62 -6.01
N ALA A 43 2.80 -3.89 -6.52
CA ALA A 43 3.84 -4.55 -5.73
C ALA A 43 4.29 -3.68 -4.55
N ASN A 44 4.55 -2.39 -4.79
CA ASN A 44 4.90 -1.45 -3.73
C ASN A 44 3.75 -1.25 -2.75
N CYS A 45 2.52 -1.11 -3.25
CA CYS A 45 1.34 -0.91 -2.42
C CYS A 45 1.06 -2.13 -1.53
N LYS A 46 1.28 -3.36 -2.03
CA LYS A 46 1.25 -4.56 -1.20
C LYS A 46 2.23 -4.45 -0.02
N THR A 47 3.47 -4.03 -0.26
CA THR A 47 4.46 -3.86 0.81
C THR A 47 4.04 -2.79 1.81
N VAL A 48 3.56 -1.62 1.33
CA VAL A 48 3.08 -0.54 2.21
C VAL A 48 1.90 -1.01 3.05
N VAL A 49 0.93 -1.70 2.45
CA VAL A 49 -0.24 -2.25 3.15
C VAL A 49 0.19 -3.30 4.18
N GLN A 50 1.14 -4.18 3.86
CA GLN A 50 1.67 -5.14 4.85
C GLN A 50 2.24 -4.41 6.07
N ILE A 51 3.15 -3.46 5.86
CA ILE A 51 3.77 -2.69 6.95
C ILE A 51 2.71 -1.92 7.76
N ALA A 52 1.73 -1.31 7.09
CA ALA A 52 0.65 -0.60 7.77
C ALA A 52 -0.24 -1.55 8.59
N CYS A 53 -0.54 -2.73 8.07
CA CYS A 53 -1.33 -3.75 8.76
C CYS A 53 -0.58 -4.36 9.94
N ASP A 54 0.72 -4.61 9.81
CA ASP A 54 1.58 -5.03 10.92
C ASP A 54 1.64 -3.94 12.01
N GLY A 55 1.82 -2.67 11.63
CA GLY A 55 1.77 -1.54 12.56
C GLY A 55 0.42 -1.41 13.27
N ARG A 56 -0.69 -1.60 12.54
CA ARG A 56 -2.05 -1.63 13.09
C ARG A 56 -2.27 -2.79 14.05
N ALA A 57 -1.70 -3.96 13.77
CA ALA A 57 -1.80 -5.12 14.66
C ALA A 57 -1.09 -4.86 16.00
N ILE A 58 0.07 -4.18 15.95
CA ILE A 58 0.82 -3.75 17.14
C ILE A 58 0.04 -2.69 17.92
N ASP A 59 -0.45 -1.65 17.24
CA ASP A 59 -1.20 -0.54 17.84
C ASP A 59 -2.49 -1.01 18.53
N GLN A 60 -3.24 -1.90 17.85
CA GLN A 60 -4.47 -2.50 18.36
C GLN A 60 -4.22 -3.60 19.41
N LYS A 61 -2.96 -3.92 19.73
CA LYS A 61 -2.56 -4.99 20.67
C LYS A 61 -3.25 -6.32 20.33
N VAL A 62 -3.33 -6.64 19.04
CA VAL A 62 -3.95 -7.87 18.55
C VAL A 62 -3.15 -9.06 19.06
N SER A 63 -3.77 -9.97 19.81
CA SER A 63 -3.12 -11.18 20.31
C SER A 63 -2.50 -11.98 19.17
N ASP A 64 -1.34 -12.60 19.40
CA ASP A 64 -0.61 -13.35 18.37
C ASP A 64 -1.45 -14.44 17.69
N GLU A 65 -2.41 -15.03 18.41
CA GLU A 65 -3.36 -16.03 17.92
C GLU A 65 -4.28 -15.52 16.80
N VAL A 66 -4.64 -14.24 16.83
CA VAL A 66 -5.54 -13.61 15.84
C VAL A 66 -4.80 -12.62 14.94
N LYS A 67 -3.52 -12.37 15.19
CA LYS A 67 -2.66 -11.45 14.42
C LYS A 67 -2.59 -11.83 12.95
N ASP A 68 -2.45 -13.12 12.64
CA ASP A 68 -2.40 -13.59 11.24
C ASP A 68 -3.73 -13.32 10.51
N THR A 69 -4.86 -13.65 11.13
CA THR A 69 -6.19 -13.38 10.59
C THR A 69 -6.42 -11.87 10.42
N PHE A 70 -6.08 -11.07 11.42
CA PHE A 70 -6.19 -9.61 11.37
C PHE A 70 -5.36 -9.02 10.23
N THR A 71 -4.10 -9.44 10.12
CA THR A 71 -3.18 -8.97 9.08
C THR A 71 -3.67 -9.37 7.70
N LYS A 72 -4.16 -10.61 7.53
CA LYS A 72 -4.79 -11.07 6.27
C LYS A 72 -6.02 -10.25 5.89
N GLN A 73 -6.93 -9.99 6.83
CA GLN A 73 -8.12 -9.18 6.58
C GLN A 73 -7.76 -7.72 6.27
N CYS A 74 -6.81 -7.15 7.00
CA CYS A 74 -6.31 -5.81 6.76
C CYS A 74 -5.65 -5.69 5.39
N ILE A 75 -4.81 -6.66 4.98
CA ILE A 75 -4.19 -6.65 3.66
C ILE A 75 -5.24 -6.77 2.57
N LYS A 76 -6.23 -7.65 2.74
CA LYS A 76 -7.32 -7.82 1.79
C LYS A 76 -8.11 -6.52 1.60
N GLY A 77 -8.48 -5.88 2.71
CA GLY A 77 -9.14 -4.56 2.71
C GLY A 77 -8.28 -3.46 2.10
N GLY A 78 -6.99 -3.36 2.46
CA GLY A 78 -6.08 -2.34 1.96
C GLY A 78 -5.73 -2.50 0.47
N LEU A 79 -5.74 -3.72 -0.06
CA LEU A 79 -5.59 -3.97 -1.49
C LEU A 79 -6.89 -3.71 -2.28
N GLY A 80 -8.06 -3.79 -1.62
CA GLY A 80 -9.38 -3.66 -2.26
C GLY A 80 -9.80 -4.91 -3.02
N ARG A 81 -9.59 -6.09 -2.42
CA ARG A 81 -9.93 -7.41 -2.99
C ARG A 81 -10.84 -8.22 -2.10
#